data_AF-A0AAW9PR10-F1
#
_entry.id   AF-A0AAW9PR10-F1
#
_cell.length_a   1.000
_cell.length_b   1.000
_cell.length_c   1.000
_cell.angle_alpha   90.00
_cell.angle_beta   90.00
_cell.angle_gamma   90.00
#
_symmetry.space_group_name_H-M   'P 1'
#
loop_
_entity.id
_entity.type
_entity.pdbx_description
1 polymer ?
#
loop_
_entity_poly.entity_id
_entity_poly.type
_entity_poly.pdbx_seq_one_letter_code
_entity_poly.pdbx_strand_id
1 'polypeptide(L)'
;MKSIAPSNGIYLGLSCAIASLVSFSIPLSIDLAASAQTVQTTNIIPLEPVRPSLWWMVQRLEDGWVDDLAIDPDAKRVVITVNRSRWFAADYIRRYEFLYKLGNTAQEDAYGVLLKDNRNNKLAEYIVINDRWQMEPKSLGAVPFRVNSPNPYQTR
;
A
#
# COMPACT_ATOMS: atom_id res chain seq x y z
N MET A 1 -21.86 -25.23 65.11
CA MET A 1 -20.66 -24.40 64.85
C MET A 1 -21.05 -23.43 63.73
N LYS A 2 -21.49 -22.19 64.01
CA LYS A 2 -20.70 -20.99 64.38
C LYS A 2 -19.77 -20.63 63.20
N SER A 3 -19.75 -19.46 62.55
CA SER A 3 -20.14 -18.08 62.91
C SER A 3 -19.81 -17.17 61.68
N ILE A 4 -20.74 -16.37 61.14
CA ILE A 4 -20.97 -14.91 61.35
C ILE A 4 -20.28 -14.00 60.31
N ALA A 5 -21.12 -13.08 59.79
CA ALA A 5 -20.90 -11.94 58.88
C ALA A 5 -20.08 -10.80 59.56
N PRO A 6 -20.13 -9.47 59.26
CA PRO A 6 -21.20 -8.64 58.65
C PRO A 6 -20.62 -7.65 57.57
N SER A 7 -21.37 -6.79 56.87
CA SER A 7 -22.04 -5.62 57.45
C SER A 7 -22.95 -4.88 56.46
N ASN A 8 -24.22 -4.75 56.86
CA ASN A 8 -24.98 -3.50 57.01
C ASN A 8 -25.16 -2.67 55.72
N GLY A 9 -26.36 -2.55 55.12
CA GLY A 9 -27.67 -2.39 55.72
C GLY A 9 -27.88 -0.93 56.15
N ILE A 10 -28.81 -0.22 55.48
CA ILE A 10 -29.92 0.58 56.05
C ILE A 10 -30.45 1.52 54.94
N TYR A 11 -31.71 1.30 54.55
CA TYR A 11 -32.59 2.28 53.90
C TYR A 11 -33.48 2.91 54.97
N LEU A 12 -33.60 4.24 54.96
CA LEU A 12 -34.61 5.11 55.59
C LEU A 12 -34.14 6.53 55.23
N GLY A 13 -34.89 7.48 54.70
CA GLY A 13 -36.30 7.69 54.50
C GLY A 13 -36.48 9.19 54.22
N LEU A 14 -37.59 9.56 53.60
CA LEU A 14 -38.24 10.88 53.62
C LEU A 14 -37.46 12.18 53.29
N SER A 15 -37.97 12.80 52.22
CA SER A 15 -38.43 14.21 52.19
C SER A 15 -37.41 15.33 51.96
N CYS A 16 -37.98 16.49 51.64
CA CYS A 16 -37.39 17.79 51.26
C CYS A 16 -36.82 17.86 49.83
N ALA A 17 -37.58 18.36 48.86
CA ALA A 17 -37.93 19.77 48.62
C ALA A 17 -36.77 20.60 48.05
N ILE A 18 -37.06 21.18 46.88
CA ILE A 18 -36.44 22.33 46.22
C ILE A 18 -34.93 22.22 45.92
N ALA A 19 -34.60 21.94 44.67
CA ALA A 19 -33.34 22.41 44.09
C ALA A 19 -33.64 23.03 42.73
N SER A 20 -33.58 24.36 42.73
CA SER A 20 -33.75 25.26 41.60
C SER A 20 -33.03 24.77 40.34
N LEU A 21 -33.73 24.78 39.20
CA LEU A 21 -33.07 24.78 37.89
C LEU A 21 -32.41 26.15 37.72
N VAL A 22 -31.15 26.27 38.16
CA VAL A 22 -30.30 27.36 37.71
C VAL A 22 -29.98 27.10 36.25
N SER A 23 -30.73 27.77 35.36
CA SER A 23 -30.38 27.87 33.95
C SER A 23 -29.01 28.55 33.84
N PHE A 24 -27.97 27.74 33.69
CA PHE A 24 -26.62 28.23 33.46
C PHE A 24 -26.50 28.62 31.98
N SER A 25 -27.00 29.82 31.64
CA SER A 25 -26.73 30.43 30.33
C SER A 25 -25.27 30.86 30.30
N ILE A 26 -24.43 30.05 29.65
CA ILE A 26 -23.05 30.41 29.34
C ILE A 26 -23.11 31.35 28.13
N PRO A 27 -22.67 32.63 28.21
CA PRO A 27 -22.48 33.42 27.01
C PRO A 27 -21.23 32.89 26.28
N LEU A 28 -21.45 32.35 25.08
CA LEU A 28 -20.38 32.04 24.13
C LEU A 28 -19.84 33.36 23.58
N SER A 29 -18.89 33.97 24.28
CA SER A 29 -18.10 35.07 23.73
C SER A 29 -16.94 34.49 22.94
N ILE A 30 -17.02 34.56 21.61
CA ILE A 30 -15.90 34.25 20.71
C ILE A 30 -15.15 35.58 20.50
N ASP A 31 -14.10 35.82 21.27
CA ASP A 31 -13.15 36.88 20.94
C ASP A 31 -12.32 36.42 19.74
N LEU A 32 -12.81 36.73 18.55
CA LEU A 32 -12.14 36.46 17.28
C LEU A 32 -11.05 37.52 17.05
N ALA A 33 -9.97 37.44 17.83
CA ALA A 33 -8.74 38.15 17.52
C ALA A 33 -8.07 37.42 16.32
N ALA A 34 -8.57 37.72 15.12
CA ALA A 34 -7.97 37.29 13.87
C ALA A 34 -6.63 38.03 13.67
N SER A 35 -5.55 37.54 14.30
CA SER A 35 -4.23 37.82 13.77
C SER A 35 -4.11 37.05 12.45
N ALA A 36 -4.32 37.74 11.33
CA ALA A 36 -4.06 37.19 10.01
C ALA A 36 -2.57 36.82 9.93
N GLN A 37 -2.24 35.57 10.23
CA GLN A 37 -0.94 35.01 9.90
C GLN A 37 -0.95 34.82 8.38
N THR A 38 -0.31 35.74 7.67
CA THR A 38 0.01 35.59 6.26
C THR A 38 0.93 34.38 6.12
N VAL A 39 0.35 33.22 5.82
CA VAL A 39 1.11 32.07 5.34
C VAL A 39 1.70 32.48 4.01
N GLN A 40 2.93 33.00 4.04
CA GLN A 40 3.70 33.28 2.84
C GLN A 40 4.13 31.94 2.26
N THR A 41 3.28 31.35 1.43
CA THR A 41 3.65 30.17 0.63
C THR A 41 4.64 30.63 -0.43
N THR A 42 5.93 30.61 -0.11
CA THR A 42 6.98 30.84 -1.09
C THR A 42 6.93 29.68 -2.08
N ASN A 43 6.33 29.91 -3.24
CA ASN A 43 6.16 28.87 -4.26
C ASN A 43 7.51 28.69 -4.97
N ILE A 44 8.38 27.85 -4.40
CA ILE A 44 9.70 27.55 -4.96
C ILE A 44 9.48 26.62 -6.15
N ILE A 45 9.61 27.15 -7.37
CA ILE A 45 9.61 26.35 -8.58
C ILE A 45 11.03 25.84 -8.78
N PRO A 46 11.28 24.52 -8.75
CA PRO A 46 12.61 23.98 -9.01
C PRO A 46 13.02 24.29 -10.45
N LEU A 47 14.20 24.90 -10.65
CA LEU A 47 14.74 25.23 -11.98
C LEU A 47 15.31 24.00 -12.70
N GLU A 48 15.57 22.92 -11.97
CA GLU A 48 16.05 21.64 -12.50
C GLU A 48 14.93 20.59 -12.49
N PRO A 49 14.88 19.68 -13.48
CA PRO A 49 13.93 18.57 -13.47
C PRO A 49 14.09 17.72 -12.20
N VAL A 50 13.07 17.71 -11.35
CA VAL A 50 13.04 16.85 -10.17
C VAL A 50 12.74 15.42 -10.62
N ARG A 51 13.57 14.45 -10.20
CA ARG A 51 13.30 13.03 -10.43
C ARG A 51 11.98 12.66 -9.73
N PRO A 52 11.00 12.07 -10.43
CA PRO A 52 9.76 11.61 -9.81
C PRO A 52 10.04 10.48 -8.80
N SER A 53 9.12 10.28 -7.86
CA SER A 53 9.22 9.14 -6.95
C SER A 53 9.01 7.82 -7.70
N LEU A 54 9.59 6.75 -7.16
CA LEU A 54 9.44 5.39 -7.70
C LEU A 54 7.97 5.00 -7.91
N TRP A 55 7.08 5.37 -6.97
CA TRP A 55 5.63 5.13 -7.09
C TRP A 55 5.04 5.73 -8.37
N TRP A 56 5.37 6.99 -8.68
CA TRP A 56 4.90 7.68 -9.89
C TRP A 56 5.45 7.05 -11.18
N MET A 57 6.70 6.58 -11.15
CA MET A 57 7.32 5.93 -12.30
C MET A 57 6.65 4.59 -12.60
N VAL A 58 6.41 3.76 -11.57
CA VAL A 58 5.79 2.45 -11.72
C VAL A 58 4.37 2.55 -12.26
N GLN A 59 3.58 3.51 -11.78
CA GLN A 59 2.20 3.67 -12.22
C GLN A 59 2.06 4.01 -13.72
N ARG A 60 3.11 4.56 -14.34
CA ARG A 60 3.13 4.87 -15.78
C ARG A 60 3.58 3.70 -16.65
N LEU A 61 4.10 2.62 -16.07
CA LEU A 61 4.72 1.55 -16.86
C LEU A 61 3.71 0.83 -17.73
N GLU A 62 2.58 0.39 -17.17
CA GLU A 62 1.47 -0.21 -17.91
C GLU A 62 0.14 0.03 -17.21
N ASP A 63 -0.75 0.78 -17.86
CA ASP A 63 -2.05 1.16 -17.30
C ASP A 63 -2.90 -0.07 -16.95
N GLY A 64 -3.43 -0.11 -15.73
CA GLY A 64 -4.28 -1.17 -15.20
C GLY A 64 -3.59 -2.51 -14.90
N TRP A 65 -2.27 -2.60 -14.95
CA TRP A 65 -1.52 -3.79 -14.53
C TRP A 65 -1.18 -3.80 -13.05
N VAL A 66 -1.01 -2.63 -12.44
CA VAL A 66 -0.66 -2.47 -11.03
C VAL A 66 -1.92 -2.16 -10.24
N ASP A 67 -2.26 -3.03 -9.29
CA ASP A 67 -3.37 -2.82 -8.36
C ASP A 67 -2.90 -2.05 -7.11
N ASP A 68 -1.66 -2.28 -6.65
CA ASP A 68 -1.09 -1.62 -5.46
C ASP A 68 0.45 -1.62 -5.49
N LEU A 69 1.06 -0.66 -4.78
CA LEU A 69 2.50 -0.53 -4.59
C LEU A 69 2.83 -0.15 -3.15
N ALA A 70 3.64 -0.98 -2.49
CA ALA A 70 4.19 -0.73 -1.17
C ALA A 70 5.72 -0.70 -1.21
N ILE A 71 6.32 0.19 -0.44
CA ILE A 71 7.78 0.27 -0.30
C ILE A 71 8.13 -0.20 1.11
N ASP A 72 9.02 -1.19 1.19
CA ASP A 72 9.66 -1.63 2.42
C ASP A 72 11.08 -1.01 2.46
N PRO A 73 11.27 0.09 3.21
CA PRO A 73 12.55 0.78 3.28
C PRO A 73 13.62 -0.05 4.00
N ASP A 74 13.22 -0.89 4.97
CA ASP A 74 14.14 -1.68 5.79
C ASP A 74 14.74 -2.83 4.96
N ALA A 75 13.89 -3.50 4.18
CA ALA A 75 14.32 -4.56 3.28
C ALA A 75 14.87 -4.04 1.93
N LYS A 76 14.88 -2.72 1.72
CA LYS A 76 15.14 -2.07 0.42
C LYS A 76 14.41 -2.77 -0.72
N ARG A 77 13.12 -3.00 -0.53
CA ARG A 77 12.30 -3.77 -1.47
C ARG A 77 10.99 -3.07 -1.76
N VAL A 78 10.59 -3.13 -3.02
CA VAL A 78 9.32 -2.60 -3.50
C VAL A 78 8.41 -3.78 -3.77
N VAL A 79 7.27 -3.83 -3.10
CA VAL A 79 6.27 -4.88 -3.25
C VAL A 79 5.17 -4.35 -4.15
N ILE A 80 5.01 -4.97 -5.31
CA ILE A 80 4.00 -4.57 -6.30
C ILE A 80 2.96 -5.66 -6.42
N THR A 81 1.71 -5.27 -6.21
CA THR A 81 0.55 -6.11 -6.41
C THR A 81 0.03 -5.86 -7.82
N VAL A 82 0.00 -6.89 -8.66
CA VAL A 82 -0.52 -6.80 -10.03
C VAL A 82 -1.91 -7.36 -10.17
N ASN A 83 -2.63 -6.80 -11.15
CA ASN A 83 -3.90 -7.32 -11.59
C ASN A 83 -3.72 -8.74 -12.14
N ARG A 84 -4.22 -9.71 -11.37
CA ARG A 84 -4.07 -11.13 -11.68
C ARG A 84 -4.57 -11.50 -13.08
N SER A 85 -5.73 -10.98 -13.47
CA SER A 85 -6.36 -11.31 -14.76
C SER A 85 -5.50 -10.84 -15.93
N ARG A 86 -4.95 -9.62 -15.84
CA ARG A 86 -4.05 -9.09 -16.88
C ARG A 86 -2.72 -9.83 -16.90
N TRP A 87 -2.14 -10.08 -15.74
CA TRP A 87 -0.87 -10.80 -15.62
C TRP A 87 -0.90 -12.17 -16.31
N PHE A 88 -1.93 -12.97 -16.02
CA PHE A 88 -2.05 -14.31 -16.59
C PHE A 88 -2.52 -14.31 -18.05
N ALA A 89 -3.23 -13.27 -18.50
CA ALA A 89 -3.57 -13.10 -19.91
C ALA A 89 -2.37 -12.70 -20.78
N ALA A 90 -1.34 -12.08 -20.20
CA ALA A 90 -0.13 -11.68 -20.91
C ALA A 90 0.76 -12.87 -21.28
N ASP A 91 1.45 -12.75 -22.42
CA ASP A 91 2.50 -13.69 -22.81
C ASP A 91 3.81 -13.44 -22.04
N TYR A 92 4.80 -14.32 -22.26
CA TYR A 92 6.11 -14.21 -21.63
C TYR A 92 6.80 -12.87 -21.92
N ILE A 93 6.72 -12.37 -23.16
CA ILE A 93 7.45 -11.18 -23.59
C ILE A 93 6.91 -9.97 -22.83
N ARG A 94 5.59 -9.82 -22.73
CA ARG A 94 4.98 -8.74 -21.95
C ARG A 94 5.31 -8.80 -20.47
N ARG A 95 5.24 -9.99 -19.85
CA ARG A 95 5.59 -10.16 -18.43
C ARG A 95 7.06 -9.80 -18.17
N TYR A 96 7.94 -10.22 -19.08
CA TYR A 96 9.37 -9.89 -19.02
C TYR A 96 9.60 -8.39 -19.18
N GLU A 97 9.03 -7.76 -20.20
CA GLU A 97 9.16 -6.32 -20.45
C GLU A 97 8.69 -5.49 -19.26
N PHE A 98 7.55 -5.84 -18.67
CA PHE A 98 7.03 -5.19 -17.48
C PHE A 98 8.02 -5.29 -16.30
N LEU A 99 8.48 -6.50 -15.97
CA LEU A 99 9.45 -6.72 -14.90
C LEU A 99 10.80 -6.06 -15.17
N TYR A 100 11.25 -6.04 -16.42
CA TYR A 100 12.51 -5.44 -16.82
C TYR A 100 12.48 -3.91 -16.63
N LYS A 101 11.44 -3.23 -17.13
CA LYS A 101 11.28 -1.78 -16.96
C LYS A 101 11.16 -1.42 -15.47
N LEU A 102 10.42 -2.23 -14.73
CA LEU A 102 10.21 -2.04 -13.30
C LEU A 102 11.51 -2.23 -12.50
N GLY A 103 12.26 -3.28 -12.81
CA GLY A 103 13.56 -3.56 -12.20
C GLY A 103 14.59 -2.46 -12.48
N ASN A 104 14.65 -1.96 -13.73
CA ASN A 104 15.49 -0.80 -14.08
C ASN A 104 15.17 0.42 -13.23
N THR A 105 13.87 0.71 -13.10
CA THR A 105 13.38 1.86 -12.36
C THR A 105 13.74 1.74 -10.87
N ALA A 106 13.51 0.57 -10.27
CA ALA A 106 13.80 0.34 -8.85
C ALA A 106 15.30 0.29 -8.55
N GLN A 107 16.12 -0.18 -9.49
CA GLN A 107 17.57 -0.24 -9.32
C GLN A 107 18.20 1.15 -9.24
N GLU A 108 17.69 2.13 -9.98
CA GLU A 108 18.19 3.51 -9.91
C GLU A 108 18.12 4.09 -8.49
N ASP A 109 17.22 3.55 -7.65
CA ASP A 109 17.04 3.91 -6.25
C ASP A 109 17.57 2.82 -5.28
N ALA A 110 18.29 1.81 -5.80
CA ALA A 110 18.86 0.68 -5.07
C ALA A 110 17.84 -0.21 -4.33
N TYR A 111 16.64 -0.37 -4.91
CA TYR A 111 15.60 -1.28 -4.41
C TYR A 111 15.53 -2.58 -5.22
N GLY A 112 15.28 -3.69 -4.54
CA GLY A 112 14.75 -4.91 -5.16
C GLY A 112 13.24 -4.81 -5.40
N VAL A 113 12.69 -5.69 -6.22
CA VAL A 113 11.24 -5.71 -6.50
C VAL A 113 10.66 -7.10 -6.25
N LEU A 114 9.59 -7.18 -5.48
CA LEU A 114 8.78 -8.38 -5.32
C LEU A 114 7.44 -8.18 -5.99
N LEU A 115 7.13 -9.04 -6.95
CA LEU A 115 5.86 -9.05 -7.66
C LEU A 115 4.94 -10.11 -7.08
N LYS A 116 3.73 -9.70 -6.72
CA LYS A 116 2.69 -10.59 -6.20
C LYS A 116 1.35 -10.34 -6.87
N ASP A 117 0.48 -11.34 -6.86
CA ASP A 117 -0.92 -11.14 -7.23
C ASP A 117 -1.75 -10.58 -6.04
N ASN A 118 -2.99 -10.20 -6.33
CA ASN A 118 -3.95 -9.77 -5.31
C ASN A 118 -4.35 -10.84 -4.28
N ARG A 119 -3.89 -12.09 -4.43
CA ARG A 119 -4.00 -13.17 -3.44
C ARG A 119 -2.69 -13.40 -2.68
N ASN A 120 -1.74 -12.48 -2.79
CA ASN A 120 -0.44 -12.52 -2.15
C ASN A 120 0.45 -13.70 -2.63
N ASN A 121 0.16 -14.30 -3.79
CA ASN A 121 1.04 -15.29 -4.40
C ASN A 121 2.24 -14.58 -5.03
N LYS A 122 3.46 -15.02 -4.70
CA LYS A 122 4.68 -14.55 -5.36
C LYS A 122 4.66 -14.97 -6.83
N LEU A 123 4.70 -13.99 -7.73
CA LEU A 123 4.73 -14.21 -9.17
C LEU A 123 6.15 -14.13 -9.71
N ALA A 124 6.89 -13.12 -9.24
CA ALA A 124 8.27 -12.89 -9.64
C ALA A 124 9.00 -12.07 -8.57
N GLU A 125 10.31 -12.11 -8.61
CA GLU A 125 11.17 -11.25 -7.83
C GLU A 125 12.35 -10.80 -8.69
N TYR A 126 12.73 -9.55 -8.51
CA TYR A 126 13.85 -8.87 -9.15
C TYR A 126 14.83 -8.46 -8.06
N ILE A 127 16.05 -8.95 -8.17
CA ILE A 127 17.13 -8.68 -7.22
C ILE A 127 18.43 -8.37 -7.97
N VAL A 128 19.25 -7.53 -7.34
CA VAL A 128 20.61 -7.24 -7.81
C VAL A 128 21.57 -8.06 -6.95
N ILE A 129 22.32 -8.97 -7.58
CA ILE A 129 23.34 -9.79 -6.92
C ILE A 129 24.66 -9.60 -7.68
N ASN A 130 25.70 -9.14 -6.99
CA ASN A 130 27.03 -8.86 -7.57
C ASN A 130 26.94 -7.93 -8.80
N ASP A 131 26.19 -6.84 -8.67
CA ASP A 131 25.92 -5.87 -9.76
C ASP A 131 25.28 -6.48 -11.02
N ARG A 132 24.75 -7.71 -10.91
CA ARG A 132 24.05 -8.39 -11.99
C ARG A 132 22.60 -8.61 -11.63
N TRP A 133 21.76 -8.40 -12.63
CA TRP A 133 20.31 -8.53 -12.48
C TRP A 133 19.92 -9.99 -12.51
N GLN A 134 19.06 -10.37 -11.57
CA GLN A 134 18.49 -11.69 -11.51
C GLN A 134 16.98 -11.58 -11.32
N MET A 135 16.27 -12.40 -12.07
CA MET A 135 14.81 -12.53 -11.99
C MET A 135 14.45 -13.98 -11.64
N GLU A 136 13.51 -14.13 -10.72
CA GLU A 136 13.03 -15.45 -10.29
C GLU A 136 11.50 -15.50 -10.23
N PRO A 137 10.84 -16.53 -10.82
CA PRO A 137 11.43 -17.59 -11.65
C PRO A 137 11.78 -17.09 -13.05
N LYS A 138 12.85 -17.63 -13.68
CA LYS A 138 13.28 -17.24 -15.04
C LYS A 138 12.21 -17.42 -16.12
N SER A 139 11.27 -18.34 -15.92
CA SER A 139 10.20 -18.60 -16.88
C SER A 139 9.02 -17.66 -16.73
N LEU A 140 8.86 -16.93 -15.62
CA LEU A 140 7.71 -16.04 -15.36
C LEU A 140 6.35 -16.70 -15.62
N GLY A 141 6.24 -18.00 -15.29
CA GLY A 141 5.04 -18.80 -15.53
C GLY A 141 4.75 -19.07 -17.00
N ALA A 142 5.69 -18.82 -17.91
CA ALA A 142 5.61 -19.26 -19.29
C ALA A 142 5.94 -20.76 -19.37
N VAL A 143 5.14 -21.47 -20.16
CA VAL A 143 5.48 -22.81 -20.62
C VAL A 143 6.50 -22.63 -21.75
N PRO A 144 7.67 -23.29 -21.72
CA PRO A 144 8.64 -23.17 -22.80
C PRO A 144 8.00 -23.45 -24.16
N PHE A 145 8.53 -22.82 -25.21
CA PHE A 145 8.07 -23.04 -26.58
C PHE A 145 7.93 -24.55 -26.82
N ARG A 146 6.70 -25.00 -27.07
CA ARG A 146 6.50 -26.37 -27.52
C ARG A 146 6.97 -26.40 -28.96
N VAL A 147 7.92 -27.28 -29.28
CA VAL A 147 8.25 -27.57 -30.67
C VAL A 147 6.96 -28.01 -31.34
N ASN A 148 6.51 -27.30 -32.38
CA ASN A 148 5.46 -27.78 -33.26
C ASN A 148 5.98 -29.09 -33.89
N SER A 149 5.63 -30.22 -33.30
CA SER A 149 5.92 -31.51 -33.90
C SER A 149 5.02 -31.62 -35.13
N PRO A 150 5.56 -31.92 -36.32
CA PRO A 150 4.75 -32.15 -37.51
C PRO A 150 3.62 -33.14 -37.16
N ASN A 151 2.37 -32.77 -37.41
CA ASN A 151 1.26 -33.68 -37.18
C ASN A 151 1.40 -34.84 -38.19
N PRO A 152 1.69 -36.08 -37.75
CA PRO A 152 1.88 -37.21 -38.68
C PRO A 152 0.61 -37.54 -39.45
N TYR A 153 -0.55 -36.97 -39.07
CA TYR A 153 -1.84 -37.16 -39.71
C TYR A 153 -2.24 -36.00 -40.65
N GLN A 154 -1.41 -34.96 -40.80
CA GLN A 154 -1.61 -33.96 -41.86
C GLN A 154 -1.13 -34.54 -43.20
N THR A 155 -1.96 -35.42 -43.77
CA THR A 155 -1.81 -35.86 -45.16
C THR A 155 -2.36 -34.75 -46.06
N ARG A 156 -1.56 -34.36 -47.06
CA ARG A 156 -1.86 -33.32 -48.05
C ARG A 156 -3.02 -33.69 -48.97
#